data_AF-A0A673JY22-F1
#
_entry.id   AF-A0A673JY22-F1
#
_cell.length_a   1.000
_cell.length_b   1.000
_cell.length_c   1.000
_cell.angle_alpha   90.00
_cell.angle_beta   90.00
_cell.angle_gamma   90.00
#
_symmetry.space_group_name_H-M   'P 1'
#
loop_
_entity.id
_entity.type
_entity.pdbx_description
1 polymer ?
#
loop_
_entity_poly.entity_id
_entity_poly.type
_entity_poly.pdbx_seq_one_letter_code
_entity_poly.pdbx_strand_id
1 'polypeptide(L)'
;VSSDPDDCYEGDGQSYRGKVSETEEGDECLDWNSEFVLDKGSFPSVAFASSEGLGPHNFCRNLDGDKKPWCFIKKNRRLRWDYCDVRKCPTPGKIDDKDTVWFII
;
A
#
# COMPACT_ATOMS: atom_id res chain seq x y z
N VAL A 1 -9.63 1.27 -5.19
CA VAL A 1 -10.09 1.25 -3.77
C VAL A 1 -10.59 -0.14 -3.30
N SER A 2 -9.90 -0.78 -2.34
CA SER A 2 -10.50 -1.89 -1.56
C SER A 2 -11.38 -1.27 -0.47
N SER A 3 -12.68 -1.54 -0.51
CA SER A 3 -13.67 -0.98 0.42
C SER A 3 -13.83 -1.84 1.69
N ASP A 4 -12.80 -2.61 2.04
CA ASP A 4 -12.84 -3.53 3.18
C ASP A 4 -12.36 -2.76 4.43
N PRO A 5 -13.23 -2.54 5.44
CA PRO A 5 -12.84 -1.83 6.65
C PRO A 5 -11.70 -2.52 7.39
N ASP A 6 -11.50 -3.82 7.22
CA ASP A 6 -10.41 -4.55 7.87
C ASP A 6 -9.08 -4.44 7.10
N ASP A 7 -9.09 -3.82 5.91
CA ASP A 7 -7.90 -3.57 5.08
C ASP A 7 -7.12 -2.33 5.56
N CYS A 8 -6.49 -2.47 6.73
CA CYS A 8 -5.69 -1.45 7.38
C CYS A 8 -4.27 -1.95 7.70
N TYR A 9 -3.34 -1.03 7.97
CA TYR A 9 -1.98 -1.38 8.37
C TYR A 9 -1.68 -1.06 9.85
N GLU A 10 -0.88 -1.89 10.51
CA GLU A 10 -0.39 -1.68 11.86
C GLU A 10 1.07 -1.21 11.87
N GLY A 11 1.49 -0.50 12.93
CA GLY A 11 2.88 -0.04 13.07
C GLY A 11 3.30 0.88 11.91
N ASP A 12 4.24 0.41 11.11
CA ASP A 12 4.74 1.01 9.87
C ASP A 12 4.20 0.31 8.60
N GLY A 13 3.44 -0.78 8.74
CA GLY A 13 2.83 -1.51 7.64
C GLY A 13 3.76 -2.51 6.94
N GLN A 14 4.90 -2.89 7.52
CA GLN A 14 5.74 -3.97 6.94
C GLN A 14 5.00 -5.33 6.88
N SER A 15 4.13 -5.59 7.86
CA SER A 15 3.28 -6.78 7.90
C SER A 15 2.01 -6.67 7.06
N TYR A 16 1.75 -5.53 6.42
CA TYR A 16 0.54 -5.30 5.66
C TYR A 16 0.46 -6.26 4.45
N ARG A 17 -0.63 -7.04 4.37
CA ARG A 17 -0.89 -8.01 3.29
C ARG A 17 -2.27 -7.83 2.65
N GLY A 18 -2.84 -6.65 2.83
CA GLY A 18 -4.08 -6.23 2.19
C GLY A 18 -3.96 -6.02 0.68
N LYS A 19 -5.04 -5.52 0.07
CA LYS A 19 -5.22 -5.48 -1.39
C LYS A 19 -5.41 -4.08 -1.96
N VAL A 20 -5.18 -3.02 -1.17
CA VAL A 20 -5.12 -1.65 -1.69
C VAL A 20 -4.02 -1.57 -2.75
N SER A 21 -4.33 -0.93 -3.88
CA SER A 21 -3.44 -0.78 -5.04
C SER A 21 -3.54 0.64 -5.63
N GLU A 22 -3.82 1.62 -4.78
CA GLU A 22 -4.03 3.01 -5.17
C GLU A 22 -3.31 3.93 -4.17
N THR A 23 -2.75 5.01 -4.69
CA THR A 23 -2.04 6.03 -3.90
C THR A 23 -3.00 7.05 -3.30
N GLU A 24 -2.53 7.82 -2.32
CA GLU A 24 -3.33 8.92 -1.74
C GLU A 24 -3.71 10.00 -2.78
N GLU A 25 -2.92 10.15 -3.84
CA GLU A 25 -3.23 11.05 -4.97
C GLU A 25 -4.19 10.41 -5.99
N GLY A 26 -4.58 9.15 -5.81
CA GLY A 26 -5.42 8.41 -6.75
C GLY A 26 -4.66 7.82 -7.95
N ASP A 27 -3.32 7.86 -7.94
CA ASP A 27 -2.50 7.16 -8.95
C ASP A 27 -2.58 5.64 -8.73
N GLU A 28 -2.78 4.88 -9.82
CA GLU A 28 -2.83 3.41 -9.81
C GLU A 28 -1.43 2.81 -9.64
N CYS A 29 -1.31 1.84 -8.72
CA CYS A 29 -0.08 1.12 -8.50
C CYS A 29 0.28 0.20 -9.67
N LEU A 30 1.57 0.10 -9.96
CA LEU A 30 2.13 -0.86 -10.92
C LEU A 30 2.36 -2.21 -10.26
N ASP A 31 2.22 -3.28 -11.05
CA ASP A 31 2.60 -4.62 -10.60
C ASP A 31 4.08 -4.66 -10.25
N TRP A 32 4.39 -5.24 -9.10
CA TRP A 32 5.76 -5.30 -8.58
C TRP A 32 6.71 -6.05 -9.50
N ASN A 33 6.19 -7.03 -10.26
CA ASN A 33 6.95 -7.79 -11.24
C ASN A 33 6.81 -7.27 -12.68
N SER A 34 6.20 -6.10 -12.90
CA SER A 34 6.09 -5.54 -14.24
C SER A 34 7.47 -5.23 -14.82
N GLU A 35 7.65 -5.44 -16.13
CA GLU A 35 8.90 -5.15 -16.82
C GLU A 35 9.36 -3.71 -16.59
N PHE A 36 8.42 -2.77 -16.53
CA PHE A 36 8.73 -1.36 -16.29
C PHE A 36 9.33 -1.11 -14.89
N VAL A 37 8.82 -1.80 -13.86
CA VAL A 37 9.39 -1.73 -12.50
C VAL A 37 10.73 -2.46 -12.45
N LEU A 38 10.85 -3.63 -13.08
CA LEU A 38 12.09 -4.41 -13.11
C LEU A 38 13.25 -3.71 -13.86
N ASP A 39 12.95 -3.01 -14.95
CA ASP A 39 13.95 -2.29 -15.78
C ASP A 39 14.34 -0.94 -15.19
N LYS A 40 13.41 -0.23 -14.54
CA LYS A 40 13.62 1.15 -14.04
C LYS A 40 13.77 1.25 -12.53
N GLY A 41 13.43 0.21 -11.77
CA GLY A 41 13.49 0.18 -10.32
C GLY A 41 14.92 0.02 -9.82
N SER A 42 15.27 0.78 -8.78
CA SER A 42 16.60 0.71 -8.14
C SER A 42 16.67 -0.24 -6.93
N PHE A 43 15.61 -0.99 -6.65
CA PHE A 43 15.54 -1.81 -5.44
C PHE A 43 15.98 -3.26 -5.70
N PRO A 44 16.99 -3.78 -4.96
CA PRO A 44 17.45 -5.15 -5.11
C PRO A 44 16.42 -6.20 -4.65
N SER A 45 15.29 -5.78 -4.05
CA SER A 45 14.32 -6.66 -3.39
C SER A 45 13.35 -7.38 -4.34
N VAL A 46 13.08 -6.91 -5.57
CA VAL A 46 12.06 -7.57 -6.42
C VAL A 46 12.44 -9.02 -6.77
N ALA A 47 13.73 -9.34 -6.82
CA ALA A 47 14.24 -10.70 -6.99
C ALA A 47 14.20 -11.56 -5.71
N PHE A 48 14.19 -10.94 -4.52
CA PHE A 48 14.14 -11.62 -3.22
C PHE A 48 12.73 -11.66 -2.60
N ALA A 49 11.77 -10.94 -3.16
CA ALA A 49 10.53 -10.59 -2.46
C ALA A 49 9.33 -11.52 -2.71
N SER A 50 9.54 -12.66 -3.37
CA SER A 50 8.50 -13.71 -3.46
C SER A 50 8.06 -14.20 -2.07
N SER A 51 8.96 -14.17 -1.07
CA SER A 51 8.63 -14.50 0.34
C SER A 51 7.96 -13.35 1.09
N GLU A 52 8.07 -12.11 0.60
CA GLU A 52 7.54 -10.90 1.25
C GLU A 52 6.17 -10.48 0.70
N GLY A 53 5.55 -11.33 -0.12
CA GLY A 53 4.26 -11.04 -0.72
C GLY A 53 4.34 -9.98 -1.81
N LEU A 54 5.45 -9.96 -2.57
CA LEU A 54 5.51 -9.36 -3.90
C LEU A 54 5.29 -10.44 -4.96
N GLY A 55 4.63 -10.08 -6.06
CA GLY A 55 4.30 -11.01 -7.13
C GLY A 55 3.63 -10.33 -8.32
N PRO A 56 2.87 -11.09 -9.14
CA PRO A 56 2.07 -10.56 -10.24
C PRO A 56 0.81 -9.84 -9.72
N HIS A 57 1.03 -8.80 -8.91
CA HIS A 57 0.00 -7.91 -8.38
C HIS A 57 0.61 -6.55 -8.04
N ASN A 58 -0.24 -5.56 -7.84
CA ASN A 58 0.13 -4.17 -7.55
C ASN A 58 -0.26 -3.71 -6.12
N PHE A 59 -0.55 -4.65 -5.22
CA PHE A 59 -0.93 -4.31 -3.85
C PHE A 59 0.20 -3.60 -3.09
N CYS A 60 -0.16 -2.58 -2.31
CA CYS A 60 0.75 -1.77 -1.53
C CYS A 60 1.52 -2.59 -0.50
N ARG A 61 2.82 -2.29 -0.34
CA ARG A 61 3.71 -2.98 0.60
C ARG A 61 4.69 -1.99 1.19
N ASN A 62 5.28 -2.36 2.32
CA ASN A 62 6.38 -1.63 2.93
C ASN A 62 7.51 -2.63 3.20
N LEU A 63 8.55 -2.62 2.37
CA LEU A 63 9.64 -3.60 2.44
C LEU A 63 10.91 -3.02 3.05
N ASP A 64 11.00 -1.70 3.06
CA ASP A 64 12.16 -0.92 3.49
C ASP A 64 11.98 -0.33 4.88
N GLY A 65 10.83 -0.58 5.52
CA GLY A 65 10.52 -0.05 6.85
C GLY A 65 10.28 1.46 6.83
N ASP A 66 9.78 1.98 5.71
CA ASP A 66 9.31 3.37 5.63
C ASP A 66 8.04 3.54 6.51
N LYS A 67 7.42 4.71 6.54
CA LYS A 67 6.37 5.07 7.50
C LYS A 67 5.04 4.36 7.28
N LYS A 68 4.77 3.90 6.06
CA LYS A 68 3.50 3.25 5.66
C LYS A 68 3.65 2.51 4.33
N PRO A 69 2.68 1.65 3.95
CA PRO A 69 2.68 0.98 2.65
C PRO A 69 2.74 1.96 1.47
N TRP A 70 3.52 1.60 0.48
CA TRP A 70 3.71 2.35 -0.76
C TRP A 70 3.71 1.42 -1.96
N CYS A 71 3.69 2.00 -3.16
CA CYS A 71 3.81 1.25 -4.41
C CYS A 71 4.53 2.08 -5.48
N PHE A 72 4.94 1.41 -6.56
CA PHE A 72 5.43 2.10 -7.74
C PHE A 72 4.28 2.61 -8.61
N ILE A 73 4.46 3.78 -9.21
CA ILE A 73 3.53 4.41 -10.14
C ILE A 73 4.25 4.89 -11.40
N LYS A 74 3.50 5.04 -12.49
CA LYS A 74 4.01 5.57 -13.75
C LYS A 74 3.52 7.00 -13.97
N LYS A 75 4.34 7.99 -13.62
CA LYS A 75 4.01 9.42 -13.78
C LYS A 75 4.88 10.03 -14.88
N ASN A 76 4.27 10.62 -15.91
CA ASN A 76 4.99 11.24 -17.03
C ASN A 76 6.05 10.33 -17.68
N ARG A 77 5.70 9.06 -17.92
CA ARG A 77 6.60 8.02 -18.48
C ARG A 77 7.84 7.71 -17.63
N ARG A 78 7.87 8.14 -16.36
CA ARG A 78 8.95 7.85 -15.42
C ARG A 78 8.41 6.96 -14.30
N LEU A 79 9.25 6.04 -13.85
CA LEU A 79 8.99 5.28 -12.63
C LEU A 79 9.13 6.23 -11.45
N ARG A 80 8.10 6.27 -10.61
CA ARG A 80 8.12 6.91 -9.30
C ARG A 80 7.51 5.96 -8.30
N TRP A 81 7.60 6.28 -7.03
CA TRP A 81 6.84 5.63 -5.98
C TRP A 81 6.01 6.69 -5.29
N ASP A 82 4.89 6.26 -4.73
CA ASP A 82 4.11 7.09 -3.82
C ASP A 82 3.43 6.21 -2.78
N TYR A 83 2.99 6.88 -1.74
CA TYR A 83 2.33 6.33 -0.61
C TYR A 83 0.90 5.91 -0.93
N CYS A 84 0.51 4.76 -0.39
CA CYS A 84 -0.80 4.20 -0.63
C CYS A 84 -1.89 4.79 0.27
N ASP A 85 -3.12 4.80 -0.24
CA ASP A 85 -4.33 5.12 0.51
C ASP A 85 -4.76 3.93 1.39
N VAL A 86 -3.84 3.45 2.23
CA VAL A 86 -4.12 2.43 3.25
C VAL A 86 -4.31 3.16 4.56
N ARG A 87 -5.47 2.94 5.20
CA ARG A 87 -5.72 3.50 6.53
C ARG A 87 -4.90 2.78 7.59
N LYS A 88 -4.47 3.51 8.62
CA LYS A 88 -3.86 2.88 9.80
C LYS A 88 -4.95 2.19 10.62
N CYS A 89 -4.67 1.00 11.14
CA CYS A 89 -5.64 0.30 11.97
C CYS A 89 -5.95 1.11 13.24
N PRO A 90 -7.23 1.13 13.68
CA PRO A 90 -7.60 1.76 14.94
C PRO A 90 -6.80 1.11 16.07
N THR A 91 -6.11 1.92 16.86
CA THR A 91 -5.50 1.40 18.09
C THR A 91 -6.61 1.09 19.09
N PRO A 92 -6.62 -0.06 19.79
CA PRO A 92 -7.60 -0.32 20.84
C PRO A 92 -7.52 0.79 21.89
N GLY A 93 -8.54 1.67 21.90
CA GLY A 93 -8.59 2.88 22.73
C GLY A 93 -8.76 4.21 21.99
N LYS A 94 -8.68 4.24 20.65
CA LYS A 94 -9.08 5.38 19.83
C LYS A 94 -10.17 4.93 18.86
N ILE A 95 -11.42 5.20 19.23
CA ILE A 95 -12.56 5.08 18.31
C ILE A 95 -12.41 6.28 17.37
N ASP A 96 -12.15 6.02 16.09
CA ASP A 96 -12.19 7.08 15.08
C ASP A 96 -13.62 7.63 15.03
N ASP A 97 -13.79 8.90 15.39
CA ASP A 97 -15.07 9.64 15.56
C ASP A 97 -15.98 9.69 14.31
N LYS A 98 -15.70 8.92 13.25
CA LYS A 98 -16.53 8.88 12.03
C LYS A 98 -17.62 7.81 12.06
N ASP A 99 -17.56 6.85 12.97
CA ASP A 99 -18.55 5.77 13.08
C ASP A 99 -19.62 6.00 14.16
N THR A 100 -19.46 6.99 15.04
CA THR A 100 -20.40 7.25 16.15
C THR A 100 -21.60 8.13 15.76
N VAL A 101 -21.60 8.75 14.58
CA VAL A 101 -22.66 9.69 14.18
C VAL A 101 -23.88 8.99 13.55
N TRP A 102 -23.76 7.74 13.11
CA TRP A 102 -24.85 7.01 12.44
C TRP A 102 -25.78 6.21 13.37
N PHE A 103 -25.45 6.08 14.67
CA PHE A 103 -26.22 5.28 15.63
C PHE A 103 -27.05 6.12 16.63
N ILE A 104 -27.08 7.46 16.50
CA ILE A 104 -27.84 8.36 17.40
C ILE A 104 -28.93 9.15 16.66
N ILE A 105 -29.59 8.54 15.66
CA ILE A 105 -30.82 9.09 15.07
C ILE A 105 -31.95 8.08 15.19
#